data_AF-A0AAW8G7D0-F1
#
_entry.id   AF-A0AAW8G7D0-F1
#
_cell.length_a   1.000
_cell.length_b   1.000
_cell.length_c   1.000
_cell.angle_alpha   90.00
_cell.angle_beta   90.00
_cell.angle_gamma   90.00
#
_symmetry.space_group_name_H-M   'P 1'
#
loop_
_entity.id
_entity.type
_entity.pdbx_description
1 polymer ?
#
loop_
_entity_poly.entity_id
_entity_poly.type
_entity_poly.pdbx_seq_one_letter_code
_entity_poly.pdbx_strand_id
1 'polypeptide(L)' 'MKTQTLYRPVGEKEMLLIIESGYKAFPPRLEWQPIFYPVLNEEYASEIAENGIPVMKPEII' A
#
# COMPACT_ATOMS: atom_id res chain seq x y z
N MET A 1 10.08 -13.09 -20.43
CA MET A 1 9.96 -13.10 -18.95
C MET A 1 8.61 -12.49 -18.60
N LYS A 2 7.79 -13.15 -17.79
CA LYS A 2 6.46 -12.64 -17.41
C LYS A 2 6.60 -11.78 -16.15
N THR A 3 6.16 -10.54 -16.21
CA THR A 3 6.08 -9.65 -15.04
C THR A 3 4.65 -9.59 -14.53
N GLN A 4 4.48 -9.27 -13.25
CA GLN A 4 3.19 -9.05 -12.61
C GLN A 4 3.23 -7.69 -11.93
N THR A 5 2.22 -6.86 -12.16
CA THR A 5 2.06 -5.58 -11.47
C THR A 5 1.59 -5.83 -10.05
N LEU A 6 2.17 -5.08 -9.12
CA LEU A 6 1.92 -5.14 -7.69
C LEU A 6 1.65 -3.73 -7.18
N TYR A 7 0.65 -3.60 -6.31
CA TYR A 7 0.17 -2.32 -5.81
C TYR A 7 0.49 -2.17 -4.32
N ARG A 8 1.07 -1.03 -3.95
CA ARG A 8 1.32 -0.64 -2.56
C ARG A 8 0.31 0.46 -2.19
N PRO A 9 -0.65 0.19 -1.28
CA PRO A 9 -1.45 1.22 -0.63
C PRO A 9 -0.56 2.21 0.10
N VAL A 10 -0.88 3.48 -0.02
CA VAL A 10 -0.18 4.58 0.64
C VAL A 10 -1.20 5.54 1.22
N GLY A 11 -1.00 5.94 2.47
CA GLY A 11 -1.83 6.99 3.06
C GLY A 11 -1.48 8.37 2.49
N GLU A 12 -2.32 9.37 2.75
CA GLU A 12 -2.13 10.75 2.26
C GLU A 12 -0.72 11.31 2.56
N LYS A 13 -0.23 11.14 3.80
CA LYS A 13 1.11 11.60 4.20
C LYS A 13 2.24 10.93 3.44
N GLU A 14 2.13 9.63 3.18
CA GLU A 14 3.12 8.92 2.37
C GLU A 14 3.05 9.38 0.91
N MET A 15 1.85 9.61 0.38
CA MET A 15 1.66 10.12 -0.98
C MET A 15 2.32 11.49 -1.17
N LEU A 16 2.20 12.41 -0.21
CA LEU A 16 2.89 13.70 -0.27
C LEU A 16 4.41 13.55 -0.35
N LEU A 17 5.01 12.67 0.46
CA LEU A 17 6.45 12.38 0.42
C LEU A 17 6.88 11.75 -0.92
N ILE A 18 6.04 10.92 -1.52
CA ILE A 18 6.29 10.33 -2.85
C ILE A 18 6.27 11.42 -3.92
N ILE A 19 5.31 12.34 -3.86
CA ILE A 19 5.22 13.48 -4.78
C ILE A 19 6.47 14.36 -4.66
N GLU A 20 6.90 14.67 -3.44
CA GLU A 20 8.13 15.44 -3.18
C GLU A 20 9.39 14.73 -3.72
N SER A 21 9.40 13.39 -3.75
CA SER A 21 10.47 12.60 -4.36
C SER A 21 10.44 12.58 -5.91
N GLY A 22 9.43 13.20 -6.52
CA GLY A 22 9.16 13.12 -7.96
C GLY A 22 8.71 11.75 -8.43
N TYR A 23 7.96 11.02 -7.59
CA TYR A 23 7.49 9.65 -7.83
C TYR A 23 8.61 8.62 -8.07
N LYS A 24 9.80 8.85 -7.49
CA LYS A 24 10.97 7.97 -7.67
C LYS A 24 11.20 7.01 -6.51
N ALA A 25 10.64 7.28 -5.34
CA ALA A 25 10.85 6.46 -4.16
C ALA A 25 9.65 6.47 -3.22
N PHE A 26 9.53 5.40 -2.43
CA PHE A 26 8.67 5.37 -1.26
C PHE A 26 9.46 5.90 -0.04
N PRO A 27 8.80 6.55 0.93
CA PRO A 27 9.46 6.95 2.16
C PRO A 27 9.95 5.73 2.95
N PRO A 28 11.01 5.90 3.78
CA PRO A 28 11.44 4.87 4.72
C PRO A 28 10.29 4.45 5.64
N ARG A 29 10.23 3.15 5.96
CA ARG A 29 9.26 2.64 6.93
C ARG A 29 9.61 3.12 8.34
N LEU A 30 8.58 3.39 9.13
CA LEU A 30 8.74 3.61 10.57
C LEU A 30 8.90 2.26 11.28
N GLU A 31 9.63 2.23 12.39
CA GLU A 31 9.94 0.97 13.11
C GLU A 31 8.70 0.19 13.54
N TRP A 32 7.61 0.90 13.84
CA TRP A 32 6.34 0.32 14.27
C TRP A 32 5.44 -0.14 13.11
N GLN A 33 5.73 0.26 11.86
CA GLN A 33 4.86 -0.08 10.74
C GLN A 33 4.93 -1.58 10.43
N PRO A 34 3.77 -2.25 10.24
CA PRO A 34 3.74 -3.65 9.87
C PRO A 34 4.47 -3.87 8.53
N ILE A 35 5.03 -5.07 8.35
CA ILE A 35 5.62 -5.46 7.06
C ILE A 35 4.48 -5.60 6.06
N PHE A 36 4.39 -4.66 5.13
CA PHE A 36 3.33 -4.62 4.13
C PHE A 36 3.70 -5.43 2.89
N TYR A 37 2.83 -6.36 2.49
CA TYR A 37 2.95 -7.09 1.23
C TYR A 37 2.12 -6.38 0.15
N PRO A 38 2.71 -6.03 -1.01
CA PRO A 38 1.95 -5.44 -2.09
C PRO A 38 0.88 -6.42 -2.60
N VAL A 39 -0.27 -5.87 -2.98
CA VAL A 39 -1.43 -6.63 -3.44
C VAL A 39 -1.48 -6.69 -4.97
N LEU A 40 -2.25 -7.63 -5.51
CA LEU A 40 -2.36 -7.83 -6.97
C LEU A 40 -3.49 -7.01 -7.62
N ASN A 41 -4.38 -6.42 -6.81
CA ASN A 41 -5.58 -5.73 -7.27
C ASN A 41 -5.53 -4.25 -6.87
N GLU A 42 -5.74 -3.36 -7.84
CA GLU A 42 -5.64 -1.91 -7.67
C GLU A 42 -6.79 -1.32 -6.85
N GLU A 43 -8.01 -1.81 -7.09
CA GLU A 43 -9.21 -1.36 -6.37
C GLU A 43 -9.10 -1.67 -4.88
N TYR A 44 -8.63 -2.87 -4.54
CA TYR A 44 -8.38 -3.29 -3.17
C TYR A 44 -7.23 -2.52 -2.53
N ALA A 45 -6.18 -2.20 -3.29
CA ALA A 45 -5.11 -1.33 -2.79
C ALA A 45 -5.62 0.06 -2.44
N SER A 46 -6.53 0.59 -3.26
CA SER A 46 -7.18 1.89 -3.04
C SER A 46 -8.09 1.86 -1.81
N GLU A 47 -8.86 0.79 -1.63
CA GLU A 47 -9.70 0.59 -0.42
C GLU A 47 -8.84 0.58 0.85
N ILE A 48 -7.69 -0.12 0.83
CA ILE A 48 -6.75 -0.13 1.97
C ILE A 48 -6.15 1.27 2.20
N ALA A 49 -5.81 1.99 1.13
CA ALA A 49 -5.25 3.33 1.24
C ALA A 49 -6.24 4.32 1.89
N GLU A 50 -7.54 4.15 1.60
CA GLU A 50 -8.62 4.98 2.15
C GLU A 50 -9.02 4.57 3.57
N ASN A 51 -9.23 3.27 3.80
CA ASN A 51 -9.88 2.76 5.02
C ASN A 51 -8.92 2.04 5.99
N GLY A 52 -7.65 1.86 5.62
CA GLY A 52 -6.72 0.99 6.31
C GLY A 52 -6.93 -0.48 5.95
N ILE A 53 -6.04 -1.36 6.43
CA ILE A 53 -6.19 -2.80 6.19
C ILE A 53 -7.46 -3.25 6.90
N PRO A 54 -8.45 -3.82 6.19
CA PRO A 54 -9.55 -4.50 6.85
C PRO A 54 -8.91 -5.67 7.59
N VAL A 55 -8.83 -5.59 8.92
CA VAL A 55 -8.59 -6.76 9.75
C VAL A 55 -9.54 -7.85 9.23
N MET A 56 -8.96 -8.89 8.65
CA MET A 56 -9.63 -9.91 7.82
C MET A 56 -11.09 -10.08 8.24
N LYS A 57 -12.03 -9.65 7.39
CA LYS A 57 -13.46 -9.83 7.65
C LYS A 57 -13.66 -11.32 7.99
N PRO A 58 -14.25 -11.67 9.15
CA PRO A 58 -14.32 -13.06 9.65
C PRO A 58 -15.11 -14.03 8.76
N GLU A 59 -15.58 -13.61 7.59
CA GLU A 59 -16.40 -14.38 6.67
C GLU A 59 -15.59 -15.15 5.60
N ILE A 60 -14.25 -15.08 5.64
CA ILE A 60 -13.37 -15.88 4.76
C ILE A 60 -12.41 -16.71 5.62
N ILE A 61 -12.97 -17.59 6.46
CA ILE A 61 -12.33 -18.81 6.98
C ILE A 61 -13.22 -19.98 6.61
#